data_AF-A0A960INR2-F1
#
_entry.id   AF-A0A960INR2-F1
#
_cell.length_a   1.000
_cell.length_b   1.000
_cell.length_c   1.000
_cell.angle_alpha   90.00
_cell.angle_beta   90.00
_cell.angle_gamma   90.00
#
_symmetry.space_group_name_H-M   'P 1'
#
loop_
_entity.id
_entity.type
_entity.pdbx_description
1 polymer ?
#
loop_
_entity_poly.entity_id
_entity_poly.type
_entity_poly.pdbx_seq_one_letter_code
_entity_poly.pdbx_strand_id
1 'polypeptide(L)' 'SMAEIPHPFVVETLERLAPQPESVRRKVSFVHLNHSNPALDPASPERARIERAGARVAEEMERFDL' A
#
# COMPACT_ATOMS: atom_id res chain seq x y z
N SER A 1 -7.58 15.36 8.87
CA SER A 1 -7.87 14.06 9.55
C SER A 1 -8.74 13.19 8.63
N MET A 2 -9.19 11.98 9.01
CA MET A 2 -10.18 11.21 8.20
C MET A 2 -11.51 11.98 7.98
N ALA A 3 -11.70 13.13 8.65
CA ALA A 3 -12.90 13.95 8.57
C ALA A 3 -12.88 15.02 7.46
N GLU A 4 -11.76 15.28 6.78
CA GLU A 4 -11.67 16.37 5.78
C GLU A 4 -11.59 15.87 4.33
N ILE A 5 -11.05 14.67 4.10
CA ILE A 5 -10.95 14.04 2.76
C ILE A 5 -11.11 12.52 2.94
N PRO A 6 -12.03 11.85 2.22
CA PRO A 6 -12.15 10.40 2.29
C PRO A 6 -10.88 9.77 1.69
N HIS A 7 -10.05 9.17 2.53
CA HIS A 7 -8.92 8.39 2.07
C HIS A 7 -9.40 6.96 1.79
N PRO A 8 -9.09 6.39 0.62
CA PRO A 8 -9.43 5.01 0.33
C PRO A 8 -8.68 4.10 1.31
N PHE A 9 -9.37 3.05 1.78
CA PHE A 9 -8.68 2.06 2.59
C PHE A 9 -7.72 1.24 1.73
N VAL A 10 -6.57 0.88 2.30
CA VAL A 10 -5.61 -0.03 1.65
C VAL A 10 -6.30 -1.32 1.20
N VAL A 11 -7.17 -1.89 2.05
CA VAL A 11 -7.90 -3.14 1.76
C VAL A 11 -8.80 -3.02 0.54
N GLU A 12 -9.54 -1.91 0.39
CA GLU A 12 -10.41 -1.66 -0.76
C GLU A 12 -9.60 -1.54 -2.06
N THR A 13 -8.41 -0.92 -1.97
CA THR A 13 -7.51 -0.79 -3.12
C THR A 13 -6.95 -2.15 -3.52
N LEU A 14 -6.54 -2.99 -2.56
CA LEU A 14 -6.08 -4.35 -2.83
C LEU A 14 -7.16 -5.21 -3.49
N GLU A 15 -8.41 -5.13 -3.02
CA GLU A 15 -9.54 -5.84 -3.62
C GLU A 15 -9.80 -5.41 -5.07
N ARG A 16 -9.75 -4.11 -5.35
CA ARG A 16 -9.89 -3.57 -6.72
C ARG A 16 -8.77 -4.05 -7.66
N LEU A 17 -7.57 -4.26 -7.14
CA LEU A 17 -6.41 -4.71 -7.91
C LEU A 17 -6.30 -6.23 -8.01
N ALA A 18 -7.04 -7.00 -7.20
CA ALA A 18 -6.96 -8.46 -7.16
C ALA A 18 -7.12 -9.16 -8.54
N PRO A 19 -7.99 -8.69 -9.47
CA PRO A 19 -8.10 -9.28 -10.80
C PRO A 19 -6.90 -9.01 -11.73
N GLN A 20 -6.03 -8.07 -11.38
CA GLN A 20 -4.90 -7.69 -12.22
C GLN A 20 -3.77 -8.74 -12.13
N PRO A 21 -3.02 -8.94 -13.24
CA PRO A 21 -1.83 -9.78 -13.22
C PRO A 21 -0.86 -9.35 -12.12
N GLU A 22 -0.15 -10.31 -11.55
CA GLU A 22 0.85 -10.00 -10.51
C GLU A 22 1.91 -9.00 -10.99
N SER A 23 2.31 -9.06 -12.26
CA SER A 23 3.23 -8.11 -12.88
C SER A 23 2.73 -6.66 -12.87
N VAL A 24 1.41 -6.46 -12.83
CA VAL A 24 0.78 -5.14 -12.68
C VAL A 24 0.68 -4.76 -11.21
N ARG A 25 0.21 -5.67 -10.35
CA ARG A 25 0.11 -5.42 -8.90
C ARG A 25 1.46 -5.02 -8.30
N ARG A 26 2.55 -5.67 -8.73
CA ARG A 26 3.94 -5.39 -8.33
C ARG A 26 4.46 -4.02 -8.75
N LYS A 27 3.68 -3.21 -9.49
CA LYS A 27 4.04 -1.82 -9.79
C LYS A 27 3.39 -0.83 -8.82
N VAL A 28 2.47 -1.29 -7.97
CA VAL A 28 1.71 -0.44 -7.05
C VAL A 28 2.45 -0.29 -5.73
N SER A 29 2.76 0.95 -5.35
CA SER A 29 3.29 1.31 -4.03
C SER A 29 2.30 2.24 -3.32
N PHE A 30 1.90 1.89 -2.10
CA PHE A 30 1.13 2.77 -1.22
C PHE A 30 2.04 3.86 -0.66
N VAL A 31 1.57 5.10 -0.74
CA VAL A 31 2.24 6.30 -0.22
C VAL A 31 1.29 7.06 0.70
N HIS A 32 1.81 8.03 1.45
CA HIS A 32 1.01 8.92 2.30
C HIS A 32 0.11 8.19 3.31
N LEU A 33 0.73 7.28 4.07
CA LEU A 33 0.07 6.62 5.18
C LEU A 33 -0.07 7.60 6.35
N ASN A 34 -1.21 7.54 7.06
CA ASN A 34 -1.34 8.26 8.31
C ASN A 34 -0.42 7.64 9.40
N HIS A 35 -0.06 8.45 10.40
CA HIS A 35 0.91 8.06 11.44
C HIS A 35 0.52 6.83 12.26
N SER A 36 -0.77 6.52 12.36
CA SER A 36 -1.27 5.35 13.09
C SER A 36 -1.38 4.09 12.22
N ASN A 37 -1.08 4.17 10.92
CA ASN A 37 -1.27 3.06 10.02
C ASN A 37 -0.25 1.95 10.35
N PRO A 38 -0.69 0.74 10.72
CA PRO A 38 0.22 -0.34 11.12
C PRO A 38 1.17 -0.76 10.01
N ALA A 39 0.81 -0.52 8.73
CA ALA A 39 1.67 -0.82 7.59
C ALA A 39 2.94 0.07 7.53
N LEU A 40 3.06 1.08 8.40
CA LEU A 40 4.32 1.81 8.61
C LEU A 40 5.40 0.94 9.28
N ASP A 41 5.02 -0.07 10.06
CA ASP A 41 5.97 -1.03 10.63
C ASP A 41 6.28 -2.14 9.59
N PRO A 42 7.53 -2.27 9.12
CA PRO A 42 7.91 -3.31 8.17
C PRO A 42 7.71 -4.75 8.69
N ALA A 43 7.66 -4.94 10.01
CA ALA A 43 7.40 -6.23 10.63
C ALA A 43 5.91 -6.52 10.87
N SER A 44 5.02 -5.57 10.56
CA SER A 44 3.59 -5.73 10.81
C SER A 44 2.93 -6.80 9.93
N PRO A 45 1.91 -7.51 10.46
CA PRO A 45 1.12 -8.43 9.65
C PRO A 45 0.36 -7.71 8.51
N GLU A 46 0.05 -6.43 8.67
CA GLU A 46 -0.61 -5.60 7.66
C GLU A 46 0.32 -5.30 6.48
N ARG A 47 1.58 -4.92 6.75
CA ARG A 47 2.60 -4.78 5.71
C ARG A 47 2.80 -6.10 4.95
N ALA A 48 2.94 -7.20 5.67
CA ALA A 48 3.05 -8.53 5.05
C ALA A 48 1.82 -8.90 4.21
N ARG A 49 0.61 -8.46 4.58
CA ARG A 49 -0.60 -8.67 3.77
C ARG A 49 -0.56 -7.89 2.45
N ILE A 50 -0.07 -6.64 2.47
CA ILE A 50 0.10 -5.81 1.27
C ILE A 50 1.08 -6.48 0.29
N GLU A 51 2.22 -6.93 0.81
CA GLU A 51 3.27 -7.57 0.03
C GLU A 51 2.82 -8.91 -0.57
N ARG A 52 2.10 -9.73 0.19
CA ARG A 52 1.48 -10.98 -0.33
C ARG A 52 0.41 -10.71 -1.38
N ALA A 53 -0.28 -9.57 -1.33
CA ALA A 53 -1.20 -9.14 -2.37
C ALA A 53 -0.48 -8.60 -3.62
N GLY A 54 0.86 -8.61 -3.63
CA GLY A 54 1.69 -8.21 -4.74
C GLY A 54 1.88 -6.70 -4.86
N ALA A 55 1.48 -5.90 -3.87
CA ALA A 55 1.74 -4.46 -3.80
C ALA A 55 2.88 -4.16 -2.83
N ARG A 56 3.30 -2.90 -2.71
CA ARG A 56 4.33 -2.45 -1.77
C ARG A 56 3.86 -1.26 -0.94
N VAL A 57 4.53 -0.98 0.16
CA VAL A 57 4.47 0.33 0.83
C VAL A 57 5.78 1.04 0.54
N ALA A 58 5.71 2.29 0.12
CA ALA A 58 6.91 3.05 -0.22
C ALA A 58 7.72 3.38 1.04
N GLU A 59 9.04 3.36 0.91
CA GLU A 59 9.96 3.79 1.96
C GLU A 59 10.34 5.27 1.79
N GLU A 60 10.72 5.91 2.89
CA GLU A 60 11.25 7.27 2.82
C GLU A 60 12.49 7.30 1.93
N MET A 61 12.57 8.30 1.05
CA MET A 61 13.65 8.47 0.07
C MET A 61 13.77 7.37 -1.00
N GLU A 62 12.77 6.49 -1.15
CA GLU A 62 12.74 5.50 -2.24
C GLU A 62 12.79 6.19 -3.62
N ARG A 63 13.59 5.62 -4.53
CA ARG A 63 13.80 6.16 -5.89
C ARG A 63 13.37 5.12 -6.92
N PHE A 64 12.76 5.60 -8.00
CA PHE A 64 12.34 4.78 -9.13
C PHE A 64 12.98 5.33 -10.40
N ASP A 65 13.56 4.44 -11.19
CA ASP A 65 13.93 4.73 -12.56
C ASP A 65 12.68 4.64 -13.43
N LEU A 66 12.51 5.59 -14.36
CA LEU A 66 11.36 5.70 -15.25
C LEU A 66 11.68 5.18 -16.66
#